data_AF-A0A1Q9DK99-F1
#
_entry.id   AF-A0A1Q9DK99-F1
#
_cell.length_a   1.000
_cell.length_b   1.000
_cell.length_c   1.000
_cell.angle_alpha   90.00
_cell.angle_beta   90.00
_cell.angle_gamma   90.00
#
_symmetry.space_group_name_H-M   'P 1'
#
loop_
_entity.id
_entity.type
_entity.pdbx_description
1 polymer ?
#
loop_
_entity_poly.entity_id
_entity_poly.type
_entity_poly.pdbx_seq_one_letter_code
_entity_poly.pdbx_strand_id
1 'polypeptide(L)'
;MALGSVLLADGRLSSADTPSLAFADKVGADLLKLLHGVLDVRTIAIKLAAGKVVACPFSAEVIEAGRELVFSSLESAGSTLPVREVSEGQPFYLAAIEELLRMSGDPDYAAYDTAENSFAKGVRIGVGAELPRVPAVFEEKTGSRKYDDDAEHAQSERDNYLSARENAAEVQKQFLEEAALGAMVEVSLEEALAEYGDRLALASLGAIEKRDGTYRVVHDGTQGVGVNSSITVRDQLRSPTAGDLSPNEPNKHEPQLAAASLAALTVWYFCFLCVFVLLVTAIGSSIMATGQYLLQHPFDAPSLLARNMPQSTHFYLNFIPMQMAAYATAALRLSQLMKYMAFRTFHGPADAKVRSEPEDQTYFGIGSRSARASLHLVTVLTFCTLSPLISFLGLMMFAICLATQGFLFREVESVKSDSGGVFFVTSLRHVLQGLFIFVLLMTGVLAERSGNWIPGAVSASSLVFVQWSNNTFRRRYRWRHVQFEEILKMPETRNKRPSSGENYRQPELDE
;
A
#
# COMPACT_ATOMS: atom_id res chain seq x y z
N MET A 1 2.11 -28.29 -7.95
CA MET A 1 2.47 -27.61 -9.21
C MET A 1 2.54 -26.07 -9.08
N ALA A 2 2.59 -25.50 -7.86
CA ALA A 2 2.65 -24.05 -7.62
C ALA A 2 4.02 -23.54 -7.14
N LEU A 3 5.00 -24.43 -6.94
CA LEU A 3 6.32 -24.07 -6.40
C LEU A 3 7.35 -23.72 -7.50
N GLY A 4 7.35 -24.41 -8.64
CA GLY A 4 8.18 -24.02 -9.79
C GLY A 4 7.71 -22.75 -10.53
N SER A 5 6.46 -22.34 -10.31
CA SER A 5 5.88 -21.17 -10.98
C SER A 5 6.30 -19.82 -10.40
N VAL A 6 6.91 -19.78 -9.20
CA VAL A 6 7.38 -18.52 -8.60
C VAL A 6 8.70 -18.08 -9.23
N LEU A 7 9.61 -19.01 -9.54
CA LEU A 7 10.79 -18.75 -10.37
C LEU A 7 10.43 -18.41 -11.83
N LEU A 8 9.30 -18.91 -12.32
CA LEU A 8 8.81 -18.69 -13.69
C LEU A 8 7.87 -17.49 -13.84
N ALA A 9 7.59 -16.73 -12.77
CA ALA A 9 6.61 -15.63 -12.79
C ALA A 9 7.01 -14.48 -13.75
N ASP A 10 8.26 -14.44 -14.20
CA ASP A 10 8.72 -13.44 -15.16
C ASP A 10 8.79 -13.95 -16.62
N GLY A 11 8.50 -15.23 -16.90
CA GLY A 11 8.55 -15.79 -18.26
C GLY A 11 9.92 -15.67 -18.95
N ARG A 12 11.01 -15.54 -18.17
CA ARG A 12 12.34 -15.10 -18.64
C ARG A 12 13.45 -16.15 -18.60
N LEU A 13 13.21 -17.37 -18.11
CA LEU A 13 14.23 -18.43 -18.02
C LEU A 13 13.69 -19.75 -18.60
N SER A 14 14.39 -20.25 -19.62
CA SER A 14 14.19 -21.58 -20.23
C SER A 14 15.31 -22.50 -19.74
N SER A 15 15.09 -23.82 -19.62
CA SER A 15 16.20 -24.76 -19.38
C SER A 15 17.30 -24.72 -20.44
N ALA A 16 17.00 -24.16 -21.61
CA ALA A 16 18.00 -23.87 -22.64
C ALA A 16 19.03 -22.80 -22.19
N ASP A 17 18.60 -21.84 -21.37
CA ASP A 17 19.41 -20.69 -20.92
C ASP A 17 19.88 -20.84 -19.46
N THR A 18 19.30 -21.76 -18.70
CA THR A 18 19.63 -22.00 -17.28
C THR A 18 19.74 -23.51 -17.00
N PRO A 19 20.96 -24.08 -17.09
CA PRO A 19 21.17 -25.53 -16.94
C PRO A 19 20.66 -26.12 -15.63
N SER A 20 20.59 -25.32 -14.55
CA SER A 20 20.08 -25.77 -13.25
C SER A 20 18.59 -26.15 -13.30
N LEU A 21 17.79 -25.60 -14.23
CA LEU A 21 16.37 -25.91 -14.36
C LEU A 21 16.09 -27.21 -15.14
N ALA A 22 17.09 -27.81 -15.78
CA ALA A 22 16.90 -28.98 -16.62
C ALA A 22 16.33 -30.19 -15.86
N PHE A 23 16.67 -30.33 -14.57
CA PHE A 23 16.13 -31.39 -13.72
C PHE A 23 14.64 -31.19 -13.43
N ALA A 24 14.24 -29.99 -13.01
CA ALA A 24 12.84 -29.65 -12.78
C ALA A 24 11.99 -29.80 -14.05
N ASP A 25 12.51 -29.37 -15.20
CA ASP A 25 11.82 -29.50 -16.48
C ASP A 25 11.59 -30.97 -16.85
N LYS A 26 12.58 -31.83 -16.63
CA LYS A 26 12.45 -33.28 -16.84
C LYS A 26 11.37 -33.88 -15.93
N VAL A 27 11.43 -33.62 -14.63
CA VAL A 27 10.43 -34.10 -13.67
C VAL A 27 9.04 -33.59 -14.02
N GLY A 28 8.92 -32.31 -14.42
CA GLY A 28 7.66 -31.70 -14.87
C GLY A 28 7.10 -32.36 -16.14
N ALA A 29 7.96 -32.67 -17.12
CA ALA A 29 7.56 -33.38 -18.34
C ALA A 29 7.07 -34.80 -18.05
N ASP A 30 7.77 -35.53 -17.16
CA ASP A 30 7.39 -36.89 -16.77
C ASP A 30 6.07 -36.91 -15.99
N LEU A 31 5.84 -35.94 -15.09
CA LEU A 31 4.55 -35.75 -14.41
C LEU A 31 3.42 -35.40 -15.40
N LEU A 32 3.67 -34.51 -16.37
CA LEU A 32 2.69 -34.19 -17.40
C LEU A 32 2.36 -35.42 -18.25
N LYS A 33 3.34 -36.26 -18.57
CA LYS A 33 3.14 -37.51 -19.31
C LYS A 33 2.27 -38.49 -18.53
N LEU A 34 2.50 -38.61 -17.22
CA LEU A 34 1.64 -39.40 -16.32
C LEU A 34 0.19 -38.88 -16.34
N LEU A 35 0.00 -37.56 -16.23
CA LEU A 35 -1.33 -36.95 -16.23
C LEU A 35 -2.07 -37.11 -17.56
N HIS A 36 -1.40 -36.94 -18.70
CA HIS A 36 -2.01 -37.14 -20.02
C HIS A 36 -2.44 -38.58 -20.26
N GLY A 37 -1.79 -39.55 -19.61
CA GLY A 37 -2.16 -40.97 -19.70
C GLY A 37 -3.46 -41.32 -18.97
N VAL A 38 -3.88 -40.50 -18.00
CA VAL A 38 -5.00 -40.82 -17.11
C VAL A 38 -6.15 -39.80 -17.19
N LEU A 39 -5.85 -38.55 -17.54
CA LEU A 39 -6.78 -37.42 -17.45
C LEU A 39 -6.78 -36.55 -18.71
N ASP A 40 -7.93 -35.92 -18.99
CA ASP A 40 -8.00 -34.80 -19.94
C ASP A 40 -7.47 -33.52 -19.28
N VAL A 41 -6.15 -33.35 -19.36
CA VAL A 41 -5.41 -32.23 -18.77
C VAL A 41 -5.94 -30.88 -19.28
N ARG A 42 -6.34 -30.78 -20.56
CA ARG A 42 -6.86 -29.55 -21.16
C ARG A 42 -8.19 -29.14 -20.54
N THR A 43 -9.11 -30.09 -20.42
CA THR A 43 -10.42 -29.83 -19.80
C THR A 43 -10.27 -29.48 -18.33
N ILE A 44 -9.38 -30.14 -17.58
CA ILE A 44 -9.11 -29.81 -16.18
C ILE A 44 -8.50 -28.41 -16.05
N ALA A 45 -7.53 -28.05 -16.90
CA ALA A 45 -6.93 -26.72 -16.90
C ALA A 45 -7.97 -25.61 -17.16
N ILE A 46 -8.89 -25.82 -18.11
CA ILE A 46 -9.99 -24.86 -18.37
C ILE A 46 -10.93 -24.76 -17.18
N LYS A 47 -11.27 -25.89 -16.53
CA LYS A 47 -12.12 -25.89 -15.34
C LYS A 47 -11.45 -25.17 -14.16
N LEU A 48 -10.14 -25.36 -13.97
CA LEU A 48 -9.34 -24.65 -12.97
C LEU A 48 -9.35 -23.14 -13.24
N ALA A 49 -9.04 -22.72 -14.47
CA ALA A 49 -9.06 -21.31 -14.86
C ALA A 49 -10.44 -20.65 -14.72
N ALA A 50 -11.52 -21.41 -14.92
CA ALA A 50 -12.90 -20.95 -14.75
C ALA A 50 -13.40 -21.01 -13.29
N GLY A 51 -12.58 -21.46 -12.33
CA GLY A 51 -12.96 -21.61 -10.92
C GLY A 51 -14.05 -22.67 -10.68
N LYS A 52 -14.16 -23.67 -11.57
CA LYS A 52 -15.20 -24.72 -11.53
C LYS A 52 -14.76 -26.02 -10.86
N VAL A 53 -13.56 -26.06 -10.28
CA VAL A 53 -13.04 -27.22 -9.56
C VAL A 53 -13.29 -27.02 -8.06
N VAL A 54 -14.17 -27.84 -7.50
CA VAL A 54 -14.63 -27.72 -6.10
C VAL A 54 -13.94 -28.74 -5.18
N ALA A 55 -13.35 -29.79 -5.76
CA ALA A 55 -12.61 -30.84 -5.04
C ALA A 55 -11.36 -31.24 -5.83
N CYS A 56 -10.42 -31.95 -5.19
CA CYS A 56 -9.20 -32.44 -5.84
C CYS A 56 -9.55 -33.27 -7.09
N PRO A 57 -9.05 -32.91 -8.29
CA PRO A 57 -9.35 -33.62 -9.52
C PRO A 57 -8.50 -34.89 -9.73
N PHE A 58 -7.57 -35.19 -8.81
CA PHE A 58 -6.64 -36.31 -8.91
C PHE A 58 -7.06 -37.43 -7.94
N SER A 59 -7.09 -38.69 -8.41
CA SER A 59 -7.32 -39.85 -7.55
C SER A 59 -6.12 -40.10 -6.64
N ALA A 60 -6.33 -40.81 -5.52
CA ALA A 60 -5.25 -41.19 -4.61
C ALA A 60 -4.14 -41.97 -5.32
N GLU A 61 -4.51 -42.86 -6.25
CA GLU A 61 -3.59 -43.65 -7.07
C GLU A 61 -2.69 -42.76 -7.95
N VAL A 62 -3.26 -41.73 -8.58
CA VAL A 62 -2.51 -40.78 -9.43
C VAL A 62 -1.57 -39.92 -8.59
N ILE A 63 -2.01 -39.51 -7.40
CA ILE A 63 -1.18 -38.76 -6.46
C ILE A 63 0.02 -39.60 -6.02
N GLU A 64 -0.21 -40.87 -5.67
CA GLU A 64 0.86 -41.77 -5.22
C GLU A 64 1.83 -42.12 -6.36
N ALA A 65 1.32 -42.38 -7.57
CA ALA A 65 2.16 -42.57 -8.74
C ALA A 65 3.01 -41.33 -9.07
N GLY A 66 2.43 -40.13 -8.89
CA GLY A 66 3.16 -38.87 -9.08
C GLY A 66 4.25 -38.67 -8.02
N ARG A 67 4.00 -39.02 -6.76
CA ARG A 67 4.99 -38.98 -5.68
C ARG A 67 6.14 -39.94 -5.93
N GLU A 68 5.83 -41.20 -6.28
CA GLU A 68 6.84 -42.22 -6.57
C GLU A 68 7.75 -41.80 -7.73
N LEU A 69 7.18 -41.17 -8.77
CA LEU A 69 7.95 -40.61 -9.88
C LEU A 69 8.92 -39.53 -9.42
N VAL A 70 8.48 -38.62 -8.54
CA VAL A 70 9.35 -37.57 -7.98
C VAL A 70 10.44 -38.17 -7.09
N PHE A 71 10.09 -39.08 -6.17
CA PHE A 71 11.06 -39.71 -5.26
C PHE A 71 12.12 -40.49 -6.02
N SER A 72 11.72 -41.37 -6.94
CA SER A 72 12.67 -42.15 -7.76
C SER A 72 13.57 -41.25 -8.63
N SER A 73 13.04 -40.12 -9.12
CA SER A 73 13.83 -39.14 -9.88
C SER A 73 14.87 -38.44 -9.01
N LEU A 74 14.51 -38.05 -7.78
CA LEU A 74 15.42 -37.44 -6.81
C LEU A 74 16.50 -38.43 -6.35
N GLU A 75 16.11 -39.65 -6.00
CA GLU A 75 17.03 -40.73 -5.60
C GLU A 75 18.04 -41.05 -6.72
N SER A 76 17.55 -41.16 -7.97
CA SER A 76 18.41 -41.41 -9.13
C SER A 76 19.35 -40.26 -9.45
N ALA A 77 19.00 -39.03 -9.06
CA ALA A 77 19.82 -37.83 -9.21
C ALA A 77 20.83 -37.63 -8.06
N GLY A 78 20.88 -38.55 -7.10
CA GLY A 78 21.84 -38.52 -5.98
C GLY A 78 21.35 -37.69 -4.80
N SER A 79 20.08 -37.84 -4.42
CA SER A 79 19.53 -37.17 -3.25
C SER A 79 20.20 -37.59 -1.94
N THR A 80 20.40 -36.63 -1.03
CA THR A 80 21.05 -36.84 0.28
C THR A 80 20.09 -36.83 1.47
N LEU A 81 18.84 -36.43 1.27
CA LEU A 81 17.82 -36.32 2.33
C LEU A 81 16.81 -37.48 2.27
N PRO A 82 16.11 -37.79 3.37
CA PRO A 82 15.07 -38.82 3.38
C PRO A 82 13.79 -38.35 2.66
N VAL A 83 13.83 -38.29 1.32
CA VAL A 83 12.76 -37.73 0.48
C VAL A 83 11.41 -38.44 0.61
N ARG A 84 11.39 -39.68 1.10
CA ARG A 84 10.17 -40.49 1.29
C ARG A 84 9.53 -40.32 2.67
N GLU A 85 10.14 -39.55 3.56
CA GLU A 85 9.66 -39.36 4.93
C GLU A 85 8.89 -38.04 5.06
N VAL A 86 7.86 -38.06 5.89
CA VAL A 86 7.08 -36.87 6.25
C VAL A 86 7.58 -36.41 7.62
N SER A 87 7.99 -35.15 7.71
CA SER A 87 8.45 -34.54 8.97
C SER A 87 7.32 -34.55 10.01
N GLU A 88 7.68 -34.77 11.27
CA GLU A 88 6.71 -34.81 12.37
C GLU A 88 5.90 -33.49 12.46
N GLY A 89 4.59 -33.60 12.67
CA GLY A 89 3.69 -32.44 12.75
C GLY A 89 3.40 -31.73 11.41
N GLN A 90 3.94 -32.22 10.28
CA GLN A 90 3.74 -31.63 8.95
C GLN A 90 3.04 -32.60 8.00
N PRO A 91 2.19 -32.13 7.06
CA PRO A 91 1.56 -33.00 6.06
C PRO A 91 2.38 -33.14 4.76
N PHE A 92 3.59 -32.56 4.70
CA PHE A 92 4.39 -32.42 3.48
C PHE A 92 5.72 -33.19 3.56
N TYR A 93 6.19 -33.68 2.40
CA TYR A 93 7.53 -34.27 2.24
C TYR A 93 8.57 -33.15 2.08
N LEU A 94 8.92 -32.49 3.19
CA LEU A 94 9.79 -31.30 3.17
C LEU A 94 11.19 -31.60 2.61
N ALA A 95 11.78 -32.75 2.97
CA ALA A 95 13.03 -33.25 2.40
C ALA A 95 12.98 -33.39 0.87
N ALA A 96 11.87 -33.89 0.31
CA ALA A 96 11.71 -34.03 -1.14
C ALA A 96 11.58 -32.68 -1.84
N ILE A 97 10.89 -31.72 -1.21
CA ILE A 97 10.74 -30.37 -1.75
C ILE A 97 12.11 -29.68 -1.76
N GLU A 98 12.86 -29.76 -0.66
CA GLU A 98 14.21 -29.22 -0.56
C GLU A 98 15.11 -29.76 -1.66
N GLU A 99 15.18 -31.09 -1.82
CA GLU A 99 16.07 -31.72 -2.79
C GLU A 99 15.70 -31.38 -4.24
N LEU A 100 14.41 -31.28 -4.54
CA LEU A 100 13.94 -30.80 -5.84
C LEU A 100 14.42 -29.37 -6.10
N LEU A 101 14.29 -28.47 -5.12
CA LEU A 101 14.70 -27.06 -5.23
C LEU A 101 16.24 -26.94 -5.33
N ARG A 102 16.97 -27.69 -4.50
CA ARG A 102 18.44 -27.74 -4.49
C ARG A 102 18.99 -28.20 -5.85
N MET A 103 18.43 -29.27 -6.41
CA MET A 103 18.80 -29.76 -7.74
C MET A 103 18.37 -28.82 -8.86
N SER A 104 17.37 -27.97 -8.62
CA SER A 104 16.91 -26.95 -9.56
C SER A 104 17.69 -25.63 -9.49
N GLY A 105 18.61 -25.51 -8.53
CA GLY A 105 19.41 -24.30 -8.30
C GLY A 105 18.66 -23.15 -7.63
N ASP A 106 17.55 -23.43 -6.94
CA ASP A 106 16.85 -22.43 -6.13
C ASP A 106 17.71 -22.06 -4.90
N PRO A 107 17.99 -20.78 -4.61
CA PRO A 107 18.85 -20.38 -3.49
C PRO A 107 18.24 -20.62 -2.11
N ASP A 108 16.92 -20.77 -2.01
CA ASP A 108 16.17 -20.85 -0.75
C ASP A 108 15.81 -22.29 -0.36
N TYR A 109 16.42 -23.29 -1.00
CA TYR A 109 16.10 -24.71 -0.80
C TYR A 109 16.20 -25.15 0.68
N ALA A 110 17.18 -24.64 1.42
CA ALA A 110 17.47 -25.07 2.79
C ALA A 110 16.37 -24.69 3.79
N ALA A 111 15.45 -23.79 3.43
CA ALA A 111 14.36 -23.35 4.31
C ALA A 111 13.36 -24.49 4.65
N TYR A 112 13.36 -25.58 3.89
CA TYR A 112 12.39 -26.66 4.06
C TYR A 112 12.82 -27.68 5.13
N ASP A 113 14.09 -28.09 5.15
CA ASP A 113 14.59 -29.15 6.05
C ASP A 113 15.95 -28.81 6.66
N THR A 114 17.00 -28.58 5.86
CA THR A 114 18.39 -28.60 6.37
C THR A 114 18.78 -27.39 7.21
N ALA A 115 18.18 -26.21 7.01
CA ALA A 115 18.49 -25.01 7.79
C ALA A 115 18.22 -25.22 9.30
N GLU A 116 18.87 -24.41 10.14
CA GLU A 116 18.67 -24.42 11.59
C GLU A 116 17.22 -24.03 11.94
N ASN A 117 16.71 -22.97 11.30
CA ASN A 117 15.31 -22.54 11.37
C ASN A 117 14.60 -22.91 10.06
N SER A 118 14.20 -24.18 9.92
CA SER A 118 13.51 -24.71 8.74
C SER A 118 12.05 -25.06 9.03
N PHE A 119 11.24 -25.28 7.99
CA PHE A 119 9.85 -25.72 8.16
C PHE A 119 9.75 -27.08 8.86
N ALA A 120 10.76 -27.95 8.72
CA ALA A 120 10.80 -29.25 9.39
C ALA A 120 11.10 -29.14 10.90
N LYS A 121 11.88 -28.14 11.31
CA LYS A 121 12.35 -27.99 12.71
C LYS A 121 11.64 -26.86 13.48
N GLY A 122 10.95 -25.98 12.76
CA GLY A 122 10.30 -24.78 13.30
C GLY A 122 11.04 -23.50 12.90
N VAL A 123 10.27 -22.46 12.61
CA VAL A 123 10.79 -21.14 12.23
C VAL A 123 10.50 -20.14 13.35
N ARG A 124 11.55 -19.48 13.86
CA ARG A 124 11.39 -18.42 14.85
C ARG A 124 10.77 -17.18 14.21
N ILE A 125 9.86 -16.53 14.93
CA ILE A 125 9.19 -15.29 14.49
C ILE A 125 10.03 -14.02 14.70
N GLY A 126 11.35 -14.16 14.90
CA GLY A 126 12.30 -13.02 14.93
C GLY A 126 12.49 -12.33 16.28
N VAL A 127 11.91 -12.84 17.37
CA VAL A 127 12.16 -12.32 18.72
C VAL A 127 13.49 -12.87 19.24
N GLY A 128 14.48 -11.99 19.44
CA GLY A 128 15.82 -12.39 19.93
C GLY A 128 16.59 -13.31 18.97
N ALA A 129 16.16 -13.38 17.71
CA ALA A 129 16.76 -14.19 16.66
C ALA A 129 16.75 -13.41 15.35
N GLU A 130 17.84 -13.52 14.59
CA GLU A 130 17.95 -12.91 13.28
C GLU A 130 17.09 -13.70 12.27
N LEU A 131 16.15 -13.01 11.62
CA LEU A 131 15.33 -13.64 10.58
C LEU A 131 16.18 -13.96 9.34
N PRO A 132 15.92 -15.08 8.64
CA PRO A 132 16.54 -15.37 7.35
C PRO A 132 16.11 -14.34 6.30
N ARG A 133 16.95 -14.15 5.27
CA ARG A 133 16.70 -13.29 4.11
C ARG A 133 16.23 -14.11 2.93
N VAL A 134 15.43 -13.51 2.05
CA VAL A 134 15.04 -14.06 0.74
C VAL A 134 15.49 -13.12 -0.38
N PRO A 135 16.81 -13.04 -0.66
CA PRO A 135 17.40 -12.00 -1.53
C PRO A 135 16.97 -12.12 -3.00
N ALA A 136 16.51 -13.31 -3.44
CA ALA A 136 16.00 -13.52 -4.79
C ALA A 136 14.65 -12.81 -5.04
N VAL A 137 13.89 -12.56 -3.97
CA VAL A 137 12.54 -11.97 -4.04
C VAL A 137 12.51 -10.55 -3.48
N PHE A 138 13.21 -10.32 -2.38
CA PHE A 138 13.17 -9.06 -1.63
C PHE A 138 14.54 -8.40 -1.51
N GLU A 139 14.53 -7.08 -1.58
CA GLU A 139 15.71 -6.26 -1.35
C GLU A 139 16.06 -6.21 0.14
N GLU A 140 17.26 -5.75 0.46
CA GLU A 140 17.62 -5.51 1.86
C GLU A 140 16.84 -4.35 2.44
N LYS A 141 16.30 -4.56 3.63
CA LYS A 141 15.67 -3.51 4.40
C LYS A 141 16.72 -2.52 4.88
N THR A 142 16.68 -1.32 4.29
CA THR A 142 17.57 -0.20 4.63
C THR A 142 17.02 0.68 5.74
N GLY A 143 15.69 0.70 5.94
CA GLY A 143 15.02 1.52 6.93
C GLY A 143 13.99 0.74 7.72
N SER A 144 14.02 0.88 9.04
CA SER A 144 12.99 0.37 9.94
C SER A 144 12.35 1.51 10.73
N ARG A 145 11.07 1.36 11.07
CA ARG A 145 10.42 2.24 12.03
C ARG A 145 11.11 2.08 13.39
N LYS A 146 11.63 3.19 13.91
CA LYS A 146 11.99 3.29 15.32
C LYS A 146 10.71 3.48 16.11
N TYR A 147 10.41 2.55 17.01
CA TYR A 147 9.40 2.76 18.03
C TYR A 147 10.04 3.62 19.11
N ASP A 148 9.32 4.63 19.62
CA ASP A 148 9.83 5.43 20.75
C ASP A 148 10.07 4.49 21.95
N ASP A 149 11.13 4.77 22.72
CA ASP A 149 11.62 3.95 23.85
C ASP A 149 10.59 3.78 25.01
N ASP A 150 9.37 4.30 24.87
CA ASP A 150 8.24 4.09 25.79
C ASP A 150 7.85 2.60 25.95
N ALA A 151 8.42 1.69 25.15
CA ALA A 151 8.30 0.25 25.31
C ALA A 151 8.96 -0.29 26.60
N GLU A 152 9.87 0.45 27.24
CA GLU A 152 10.40 0.09 28.56
C GLU A 152 9.36 0.18 29.70
N HIS A 153 8.14 0.66 29.41
CA HIS A 153 7.06 0.85 30.40
C HIS A 153 5.77 0.08 30.09
N ALA A 154 5.80 -0.90 29.17
CA ALA A 154 4.67 -1.77 28.95
C ALA A 154 4.35 -2.57 30.23
N GLN A 155 3.07 -2.60 30.63
CA GLN A 155 2.64 -3.49 31.71
C GLN A 155 2.84 -4.93 31.25
N SER A 156 3.67 -5.69 31.97
CA SER A 156 3.99 -7.09 31.66
C SER A 156 2.80 -8.03 31.86
N GLU A 157 1.73 -7.58 32.51
CA GLU A 157 0.54 -8.39 32.79
C GLU A 157 -0.76 -7.61 32.59
N ARG A 158 -1.70 -8.20 31.85
CA ARG A 158 -3.01 -7.63 31.52
C ARG A 158 -4.13 -8.64 31.74
N ASP A 159 -5.19 -8.18 32.39
CA ASP A 159 -6.42 -8.96 32.55
C ASP A 159 -7.14 -9.20 31.22
N ASN A 160 -7.81 -10.34 31.13
CA ASN A 160 -8.67 -10.68 29.99
C ASN A 160 -9.86 -9.71 29.87
N TYR A 161 -10.26 -9.43 28.63
CA TYR A 161 -11.46 -8.65 28.35
C TYR A 161 -12.71 -9.35 28.88
N LEU A 162 -13.76 -8.56 29.15
CA LEU A 162 -15.04 -9.07 29.66
C LEU A 162 -15.57 -10.23 28.80
N SER A 163 -15.46 -10.12 27.47
CA SER A 163 -15.93 -11.16 26.55
C SER A 163 -15.22 -12.49 26.71
N ALA A 164 -13.91 -12.50 27.01
CA ALA A 164 -13.18 -13.73 27.29
C ALA A 164 -13.51 -14.28 28.68
N ARG A 165 -13.68 -13.39 29.69
CA ARG A 165 -14.03 -13.78 31.05
C ARG A 165 -15.41 -14.41 31.16
N GLU A 166 -16.40 -13.85 30.47
CA GLU A 166 -17.78 -14.36 30.45
C GLU A 166 -17.90 -15.70 29.69
N ASN A 167 -16.97 -15.97 28.77
CA ASN A 167 -16.95 -17.19 27.95
C ASN A 167 -15.75 -18.11 28.27
N ALA A 168 -15.19 -18.02 29.47
CA ALA A 168 -13.95 -18.68 29.84
C ALA A 168 -13.96 -20.21 29.64
N ALA A 169 -15.09 -20.87 29.89
CA ALA A 169 -15.22 -22.32 29.70
C ALA A 169 -15.04 -22.74 28.23
N GLU A 170 -15.61 -21.96 27.30
CA GLU A 170 -15.52 -22.25 25.87
C GLU A 170 -14.11 -21.93 25.33
N VAL A 171 -13.50 -20.86 25.83
CA VAL A 171 -12.09 -20.51 25.54
C VAL A 171 -11.15 -21.61 26.04
N GLN A 172 -11.34 -22.09 27.26
CA GLN A 172 -10.52 -23.16 27.83
C GLN A 172 -10.65 -24.46 27.02
N LYS A 173 -11.87 -24.82 26.62
CA LYS A 173 -12.11 -26.00 25.79
C LYS A 173 -11.36 -25.89 24.46
N GLN A 174 -11.41 -24.74 23.81
CA GLN A 174 -10.66 -24.50 22.57
C GLN A 174 -9.15 -24.67 22.79
N PHE A 175 -8.59 -24.12 23.87
CA PHE A 175 -7.17 -24.27 24.17
C PHE A 175 -6.76 -25.72 24.48
N LEU A 176 -7.63 -26.51 25.13
CA LEU A 176 -7.38 -27.94 25.34
C LEU A 176 -7.38 -28.72 24.02
N GLU A 177 -8.28 -28.37 23.08
CA GLU A 177 -8.28 -28.95 21.73
C GLU A 177 -7.01 -28.57 20.94
N GLU A 178 -6.59 -27.30 21.01
CA GLU A 178 -5.37 -26.82 20.37
C GLU A 178 -4.09 -27.40 21.00
N ALA A 179 -4.07 -27.61 22.32
CA ALA A 179 -3.00 -28.31 23.03
C ALA A 179 -2.94 -29.79 22.63
N ALA A 180 -4.09 -30.46 22.45
CA ALA A 180 -4.14 -31.82 21.94
C ALA A 180 -3.62 -31.95 20.50
N LEU A 181 -3.66 -30.86 19.72
CA LEU A 181 -3.07 -30.75 18.38
C LEU A 181 -1.59 -30.34 18.40
N GLY A 182 -1.00 -30.09 19.58
CA GLY A 182 0.38 -29.62 19.72
C GLY A 182 0.60 -28.16 19.32
N ALA A 183 -0.48 -27.37 19.14
CA ALA A 183 -0.40 -25.96 18.78
C ALA A 183 -0.23 -25.04 20.02
N MET A 184 -0.48 -25.56 21.22
CA MET A 184 -0.33 -24.85 22.49
C MET A 184 0.28 -25.78 23.56
N VAL A 185 0.93 -25.17 24.55
CA VAL A 185 1.43 -25.87 25.75
C VAL A 185 0.85 -25.17 26.97
N GLU A 186 0.34 -25.96 27.91
CA GLU A 186 -0.06 -25.46 29.23
C GLU A 186 1.17 -25.46 30.14
N VAL A 187 1.55 -24.27 30.62
CA VAL A 187 2.67 -24.07 31.55
C VAL A 187 2.17 -23.33 32.78
N SER A 188 2.71 -23.67 33.95
CA SER A 188 2.42 -22.89 35.15
C SER A 188 3.06 -21.50 35.06
N LEU A 189 2.46 -20.51 35.72
CA LEU A 189 3.02 -19.16 35.79
C LEU A 189 4.42 -19.17 36.43
N GLU A 190 4.66 -20.05 37.41
CA GLU A 190 5.96 -20.20 38.07
C GLU A 190 7.05 -20.68 37.10
N GLU A 191 6.74 -21.70 36.28
CA GLU A 191 7.66 -22.20 35.25
C GLU A 191 7.91 -21.15 34.16
N ALA A 192 6.86 -20.46 33.70
CA ALA A 192 7.00 -19.40 32.70
C ALA A 192 7.85 -18.23 33.22
N LEU A 193 7.68 -17.83 34.48
CA LEU A 193 8.52 -16.80 35.12
C LEU A 193 9.97 -17.27 35.27
N ALA A 194 10.20 -18.55 35.59
CA ALA A 194 11.54 -19.10 35.70
C ALA A 194 12.27 -19.14 34.35
N GLU A 195 11.56 -19.41 33.25
CA GLU A 195 12.13 -19.50 31.91
C GLU A 195 12.33 -18.11 31.24
N TYR A 196 11.32 -17.24 31.33
CA TYR A 196 11.29 -15.98 30.58
C TYR A 196 11.70 -14.75 31.41
N GLY A 197 11.54 -14.78 32.73
CA GLY A 197 11.87 -13.67 33.64
C GLY A 197 11.24 -12.35 33.21
N ASP A 198 12.04 -11.29 33.14
CA ASP A 198 11.60 -9.94 32.74
C ASP A 198 11.15 -9.84 31.27
N ARG A 199 11.35 -10.89 30.46
CA ARG A 199 10.86 -10.96 29.07
C ARG A 199 9.43 -11.53 28.97
N LEU A 200 8.86 -12.01 30.07
CA LEU A 200 7.51 -12.55 30.08
C LEU A 200 6.50 -11.42 29.93
N ALA A 201 5.60 -11.55 28.96
CA ALA A 201 4.53 -10.60 28.72
C ALA A 201 3.19 -11.34 28.57
N LEU A 202 2.24 -11.08 29.46
CA LEU A 202 0.92 -11.69 29.50
C LEU A 202 -0.10 -10.75 28.86
N ALA A 203 -0.46 -11.08 27.62
CA ALA A 203 -1.42 -10.36 26.81
C ALA A 203 -2.87 -10.74 27.16
N SER A 204 -3.77 -9.75 27.07
CA SER A 204 -5.20 -9.96 27.31
C SER A 204 -5.85 -10.79 26.19
N LEU A 205 -6.74 -11.71 26.57
CA LEU A 205 -7.61 -12.43 25.65
C LEU A 205 -8.96 -11.71 25.46
N GLY A 206 -9.48 -11.78 24.23
CA GLY A 206 -10.87 -11.48 23.90
C GLY A 206 -11.55 -12.68 23.25
N ALA A 207 -12.88 -12.77 23.37
CA ALA A 207 -13.67 -13.77 22.64
C ALA A 207 -14.70 -13.07 21.75
N ILE A 208 -14.79 -13.48 20.48
CA ILE A 208 -15.76 -12.95 19.51
C ILE A 208 -16.65 -14.10 19.05
N GLU A 209 -17.95 -13.96 19.26
CA GLU A 209 -18.93 -14.94 18.78
C GLU A 209 -19.05 -14.88 17.24
N LYS A 210 -19.03 -16.05 16.60
CA LYS A 210 -19.28 -16.24 15.17
C LYS A 210 -20.77 -16.48 14.93
N ARG A 211 -21.18 -16.41 13.66
CA ARG A 211 -22.59 -16.62 13.25
C ARG A 211 -23.12 -18.03 13.53
N ASP A 212 -22.24 -18.99 13.76
CA ASP A 212 -22.56 -20.39 14.07
C ASP A 212 -22.60 -20.67 15.58
N GLY A 213 -22.45 -19.64 16.43
CA GLY A 213 -22.43 -19.76 17.89
C GLY A 213 -21.10 -20.22 18.48
N THR A 214 -20.06 -20.42 17.64
CA THR A 214 -18.70 -20.71 18.12
C THR A 214 -17.95 -19.42 18.42
N TYR A 215 -16.98 -19.45 19.32
CA TYR A 215 -16.14 -18.29 19.62
C TYR A 215 -14.84 -18.32 18.81
N ARG A 216 -14.32 -17.14 18.50
CA ARG A 216 -12.95 -16.92 18.05
C ARG A 216 -12.21 -16.19 19.16
N VAL A 217 -11.20 -16.82 19.71
CA VAL A 217 -10.27 -16.18 20.64
C VAL A 217 -9.38 -15.19 19.90
N VAL A 218 -9.17 -14.02 20.49
CA VAL A 218 -8.30 -12.96 20.01
C VAL A 218 -7.25 -12.70 21.07
N HIS A 219 -5.98 -12.78 20.69
CA HIS A 219 -4.86 -12.41 21.53
C HIS A 219 -4.52 -10.95 21.26
N ASP A 220 -4.73 -10.07 22.23
CA ASP A 220 -4.38 -8.65 22.09
C ASP A 220 -3.00 -8.39 22.69
N GLY A 221 -1.99 -8.53 21.83
CA GLY A 221 -0.61 -8.16 22.14
C GLY A 221 -0.28 -6.70 21.81
N THR A 222 -1.25 -5.79 21.81
CA THR A 222 -1.02 -4.38 21.48
C THR A 222 -1.37 -3.44 22.63
N GLN A 223 -2.57 -3.58 23.21
CA GLN A 223 -3.01 -2.70 24.27
C GLN A 223 -2.43 -3.16 25.62
N GLY A 224 -1.67 -2.29 26.27
CA GLY A 224 -1.05 -2.51 27.59
C GLY A 224 0.31 -3.19 27.56
N VAL A 225 0.44 -4.27 26.76
CA VAL A 225 1.71 -5.00 26.56
C VAL A 225 2.63 -4.32 25.52
N GLY A 226 2.08 -3.42 24.70
CA GLY A 226 2.83 -2.69 23.68
C GLY A 226 3.11 -3.53 22.43
N VAL A 227 3.36 -2.85 21.31
CA VAL A 227 3.71 -3.52 20.05
C VAL A 227 5.13 -4.08 20.17
N ASN A 228 5.31 -5.35 19.82
CA ASN A 228 6.62 -5.99 19.85
C ASN A 228 7.60 -5.33 18.86
N SER A 229 8.52 -4.51 19.38
CA SER A 229 9.57 -3.81 18.63
C SER A 229 10.84 -4.64 18.44
N SER A 230 10.94 -5.81 19.10
CA SER A 230 12.14 -6.66 19.03
C SER A 230 12.27 -7.45 17.74
N ILE A 231 11.18 -7.61 16.99
CA ILE A 231 11.18 -8.32 15.70
C ILE A 231 11.66 -7.38 14.60
N THR A 232 12.80 -7.71 14.01
CA THR A 232 13.36 -6.96 12.88
C THR A 232 13.22 -7.76 11.60
N VAL A 233 12.26 -7.38 10.76
CA VAL A 233 12.14 -7.89 9.38
C VAL A 233 13.29 -7.32 8.56
N ARG A 234 14.02 -8.17 7.85
CA ARG A 234 15.22 -7.76 7.09
C ARG A 234 15.02 -7.65 5.59
N ASP A 235 13.90 -8.16 5.09
CA ASP A 235 13.50 -8.07 3.69
C ASP A 235 12.61 -6.84 3.46
N GLN A 236 12.92 -6.08 2.40
CA GLN A 236 12.18 -4.91 1.98
C GLN A 236 11.12 -5.28 0.95
N LEU A 237 9.86 -4.93 1.25
CA LEU A 237 8.78 -5.03 0.28
C LEU A 237 8.97 -3.95 -0.80
N ARG A 238 8.84 -4.35 -2.08
CA ARG A 238 8.74 -3.43 -3.25
C ARG A 238 7.53 -2.49 -3.20
N SER A 239 6.65 -2.65 -2.21
CA SER A 239 5.65 -1.64 -1.85
C SER A 239 5.81 -1.35 -0.37
N PRO A 240 6.74 -0.46 0.02
CA PRO A 240 6.94 -0.11 1.42
C PRO A 240 5.64 0.43 1.96
N THR A 241 5.26 -0.09 3.11
CA THR A 241 4.15 0.40 3.90
C THR A 241 4.58 1.63 4.69
N ALA A 242 3.65 2.29 5.38
CA ALA A 242 3.97 3.44 6.22
C ALA A 242 5.05 3.14 7.29
N GLY A 243 5.23 1.87 7.68
CA GLY A 243 6.25 1.44 8.63
C GLY A 243 7.66 1.26 8.04
N ASP A 244 7.80 1.27 6.72
CA ASP A 244 9.07 1.16 6.01
C ASP A 244 9.62 2.54 5.59
N LEU A 245 8.82 3.59 5.79
CA LEU A 245 9.22 4.97 5.54
C LEU A 245 9.99 5.52 6.75
N SER A 246 11.32 5.50 6.65
CA SER A 246 12.18 6.33 7.51
C SER A 246 11.82 7.80 7.29
N PRO A 247 11.48 8.59 8.33
CA PRO A 247 11.24 10.03 8.19
C PRO A 247 12.49 10.81 7.76
N ASN A 248 13.67 10.19 7.80
CA ASN A 248 14.97 10.88 7.72
C ASN A 248 15.81 10.54 6.48
N GLU A 249 15.39 9.63 5.60
CA GLU A 249 16.15 9.31 4.39
C GLU A 249 15.28 9.32 3.13
N PRO A 250 15.51 10.27 2.19
CA PRO A 250 14.87 10.22 0.89
C PRO A 250 15.49 9.07 0.09
N ASN A 251 14.79 7.93 0.03
CA ASN A 251 15.16 6.81 -0.84
C ASN A 251 15.23 7.31 -2.30
N LYS A 252 16.46 7.45 -2.82
CA LYS A 252 16.78 7.96 -4.16
C LYS A 252 16.42 6.98 -5.29
N HIS A 253 16.08 5.73 -4.96
CA HIS A 253 16.22 4.62 -5.90
C HIS A 253 14.92 4.04 -6.46
N GLU A 254 13.74 4.52 -6.05
CA GLU A 254 12.47 3.93 -6.52
C GLU A 254 11.40 4.95 -6.95
N PRO A 255 11.42 5.38 -8.23
CA PRO A 255 10.52 6.41 -8.75
C PRO A 255 9.02 6.04 -8.73
N GLN A 256 8.69 4.76 -8.83
CA GLN A 256 7.30 4.29 -8.88
C GLN A 256 6.60 4.33 -7.50
N LEU A 257 7.39 4.23 -6.42
CA LEU A 257 6.89 4.18 -5.03
C LEU A 257 6.79 5.55 -4.40
N ALA A 258 7.68 6.44 -4.79
CA ALA A 258 7.46 7.87 -4.66
C ALA A 258 6.11 8.27 -5.32
N ALA A 259 5.77 7.76 -6.50
CA ALA A 259 4.53 8.14 -7.17
C ALA A 259 3.26 7.70 -6.41
N ALA A 260 3.22 6.48 -5.86
CA ALA A 260 2.08 5.98 -5.11
C ALA A 260 1.89 6.68 -3.76
N SER A 261 2.98 6.88 -3.01
CA SER A 261 2.97 7.64 -1.74
C SER A 261 2.60 9.11 -1.96
N LEU A 262 3.14 9.75 -3.01
CA LEU A 262 2.76 11.11 -3.40
C LEU A 262 1.30 11.20 -3.86
N ALA A 263 0.76 10.18 -4.53
CA ALA A 263 -0.66 10.15 -4.91
C ALA A 263 -1.57 10.05 -3.68
N ALA A 264 -1.22 9.22 -2.69
CA ALA A 264 -1.95 9.16 -1.41
C ALA A 264 -1.87 10.49 -0.65
N LEU A 265 -0.68 11.10 -0.57
CA LEU A 265 -0.46 12.43 0.02
C LEU A 265 -1.35 13.49 -0.65
N THR A 266 -1.48 13.44 -1.98
CA THR A 266 -2.32 14.37 -2.76
C THR A 266 -3.78 14.29 -2.31
N VAL A 267 -4.32 13.09 -2.11
CA VAL A 267 -5.71 12.87 -1.69
C VAL A 267 -5.94 13.38 -0.27
N TRP A 268 -5.10 12.96 0.68
CA TRP A 268 -5.24 13.38 2.07
C TRP A 268 -5.07 14.89 2.25
N TYR A 269 -4.08 15.47 1.57
CA TYR A 269 -3.85 16.91 1.63
C TYR A 269 -4.99 17.70 0.98
N PHE A 270 -5.56 17.23 -0.13
CA PHE A 270 -6.75 17.84 -0.71
C PHE A 270 -7.95 17.79 0.26
N CYS A 271 -8.21 16.64 0.88
CA CYS A 271 -9.28 16.52 1.89
C CYS A 271 -9.06 17.48 3.07
N PHE A 272 -7.83 17.55 3.58
CA PHE A 272 -7.45 18.50 4.63
C PHE A 272 -7.72 19.95 4.21
N LEU A 273 -7.29 20.34 3.01
CA LEU A 273 -7.52 21.68 2.47
C LEU A 273 -9.01 21.98 2.28
N CYS A 274 -9.80 21.03 1.80
CA CYS A 274 -11.26 21.22 1.68
C CYS A 274 -11.89 21.48 3.06
N VAL A 275 -11.51 20.74 4.09
CA VAL A 275 -12.06 20.93 5.43
C VAL A 275 -11.61 22.28 5.99
N PHE A 276 -10.31 22.54 6.07
CA PHE A 276 -9.78 23.67 6.83
C PHE A 276 -9.74 24.98 6.04
N VAL A 277 -9.47 24.95 4.74
CA VAL A 277 -9.29 26.14 3.90
C VAL A 277 -10.54 26.52 3.12
N LEU A 278 -11.45 25.58 2.86
CA LEU A 278 -12.74 25.85 2.21
C LEU A 278 -13.92 25.84 3.19
N LEU A 279 -14.15 24.78 3.96
CA LEU A 279 -15.37 24.67 4.77
C LEU A 279 -15.28 25.46 6.08
N VAL A 280 -14.24 25.25 6.88
CA VAL A 280 -14.07 25.89 8.19
C VAL A 280 -13.97 27.42 8.07
N THR A 281 -13.20 27.92 7.12
CA THR A 281 -13.06 29.35 6.82
C THR A 281 -14.33 29.98 6.25
N ALA A 282 -15.19 29.20 5.56
CA ALA A 282 -16.49 29.67 5.11
C ALA A 282 -17.51 29.86 6.26
N ILE A 283 -17.32 29.18 7.40
CA ILE A 283 -18.24 29.28 8.53
C ILE A 283 -18.00 30.56 9.35
N GLY A 284 -16.78 31.09 9.41
CA GLY A 284 -16.56 32.39 10.06
C GLY A 284 -15.14 32.66 10.54
N SER A 285 -14.98 33.82 11.19
CA SER A 285 -13.69 34.40 11.61
C SER A 285 -13.05 33.72 12.83
N SER A 286 -13.75 32.82 13.53
CA SER A 286 -13.22 32.07 14.68
C SER A 286 -13.47 30.57 14.55
N ILE A 287 -12.41 29.85 14.19
CA ILE A 287 -12.40 28.38 14.08
C ILE A 287 -12.73 27.74 15.43
N MET A 288 -12.21 28.28 16.53
CA MET A 288 -12.37 27.73 17.87
C MET A 288 -13.82 27.82 18.37
N ALA A 289 -14.45 28.99 18.23
CA ALA A 289 -15.83 29.19 18.65
C ALA A 289 -16.82 28.37 17.82
N THR A 290 -16.57 28.28 16.50
CA THR A 290 -17.36 27.46 15.58
C THR A 290 -17.22 25.97 15.89
N GLY A 291 -16.00 25.51 16.17
CA GLY A 291 -15.74 24.11 16.53
C GLY A 291 -16.46 23.68 17.81
N GLN A 292 -16.44 24.54 18.84
CA GLN A 292 -17.19 24.29 20.07
C GLN A 292 -18.70 24.24 19.85
N TYR A 293 -19.25 25.16 19.03
CA TYR A 293 -20.68 25.16 18.68
C TYR A 293 -21.09 23.90 17.92
N LEU A 294 -20.31 23.47 16.92
CA LEU A 294 -20.60 22.28 16.12
C LEU A 294 -20.46 20.97 16.90
N LEU A 295 -19.58 20.91 17.91
CA LEU A 295 -19.49 19.77 18.82
C LEU A 295 -20.77 19.60 19.66
N GLN A 296 -21.41 20.72 20.04
CA GLN A 296 -22.65 20.71 20.80
C GLN A 296 -23.89 20.55 19.89
N HIS A 297 -23.83 21.07 18.67
CA HIS A 297 -24.94 21.06 17.70
C HIS A 297 -24.47 20.61 16.30
N PRO A 298 -24.17 19.31 16.09
CA PRO A 298 -23.60 18.82 14.84
C PRO A 298 -24.54 18.94 13.63
N PHE A 299 -25.87 18.94 13.87
CA PHE A 299 -26.88 19.02 12.81
C PHE A 299 -27.10 20.45 12.27
N ASP A 300 -26.60 21.48 12.96
CA ASP A 300 -26.76 22.88 12.56
C ASP A 300 -25.73 23.32 11.51
N ALA A 301 -24.71 22.49 11.24
CA ALA A 301 -23.61 22.83 10.35
C ALA A 301 -24.08 23.33 8.96
N PRO A 302 -25.04 22.66 8.28
CA PRO A 302 -25.49 23.09 6.95
C PRO A 302 -26.17 24.46 6.97
N SER A 303 -26.99 24.75 7.99
CA SER A 303 -27.66 26.05 8.14
C SER A 303 -26.67 27.17 8.48
N LEU A 304 -25.67 26.89 9.32
CA LEU A 304 -24.64 27.86 9.69
C LEU A 304 -23.75 28.21 8.48
N LEU A 305 -23.33 27.19 7.72
CA LEU A 305 -22.61 27.35 6.45
C LEU A 305 -23.39 28.21 5.46
N ALA A 306 -24.69 27.92 5.28
CA ALA A 306 -25.56 28.65 4.35
C ALA A 306 -25.70 30.14 4.69
N ARG A 307 -25.78 30.47 5.99
CA ARG A 307 -25.89 31.85 6.47
C ARG A 307 -24.58 32.64 6.30
N ASN A 308 -23.45 32.01 6.59
CA ASN A 308 -22.16 32.69 6.69
C ASN A 308 -21.36 32.72 5.37
N MET A 309 -21.60 31.78 4.44
CA MET A 309 -20.88 31.74 3.16
C MET A 309 -20.93 33.05 2.35
N PRO A 310 -22.08 33.75 2.23
CA PRO A 310 -22.12 35.02 1.53
C PRO A 310 -21.22 36.09 2.19
N GLN A 311 -21.06 36.06 3.52
CA GLN A 311 -20.16 36.97 4.23
C GLN A 311 -18.69 36.57 4.04
N SER A 312 -18.39 35.26 4.04
CA SER A 312 -17.03 34.74 3.80
C SER A 312 -16.52 34.99 2.38
N THR A 313 -17.38 35.42 1.46
CA THR A 313 -17.00 35.77 0.09
C THR A 313 -15.89 36.82 0.04
N HIS A 314 -15.90 37.81 0.93
CA HIS A 314 -14.83 38.82 1.01
C HIS A 314 -13.46 38.22 1.32
N PHE A 315 -13.40 37.20 2.19
CA PHE A 315 -12.16 36.48 2.46
C PHE A 315 -11.62 35.83 1.19
N TYR A 316 -12.47 35.14 0.43
CA TYR A 316 -12.04 34.45 -0.80
C TYR A 316 -11.66 35.41 -1.94
N LEU A 317 -12.30 36.57 -2.03
CA LEU A 317 -11.91 37.64 -2.96
C LEU A 317 -10.52 38.20 -2.67
N ASN A 318 -10.05 38.14 -1.42
CA ASN A 318 -8.67 38.52 -1.05
C ASN A 318 -7.71 37.32 -1.16
N PHE A 319 -8.16 36.13 -0.79
CA PHE A 319 -7.38 34.90 -0.84
C PHE A 319 -6.93 34.56 -2.26
N ILE A 320 -7.82 34.61 -3.26
CA ILE A 320 -7.47 34.24 -4.64
C ILE A 320 -6.33 35.12 -5.22
N PRO A 321 -6.37 36.46 -5.12
CA PRO A 321 -5.22 37.32 -5.46
C PRO A 321 -3.95 37.02 -4.68
N MET A 322 -4.04 36.71 -3.38
CA MET A 322 -2.88 36.29 -2.59
C MET A 322 -2.23 35.02 -3.17
N GLN A 323 -3.04 34.06 -3.66
CA GLN A 323 -2.52 32.86 -4.31
C GLN A 323 -1.86 33.16 -5.67
N MET A 324 -2.26 34.21 -6.37
CA MET A 324 -1.54 34.67 -7.57
C MET A 324 -0.12 35.10 -7.23
N ALA A 325 0.05 35.87 -6.15
CA ALA A 325 1.37 36.26 -5.67
C ALA A 325 2.18 35.03 -5.27
N ALA A 326 1.57 34.04 -4.62
CA ALA A 326 2.23 32.77 -4.31
C ALA A 326 2.74 32.04 -5.58
N TYR A 327 1.93 31.93 -6.64
CA TYR A 327 2.39 31.36 -7.91
C TYR A 327 3.50 32.18 -8.58
N ALA A 328 3.43 33.52 -8.52
CA ALA A 328 4.48 34.39 -9.03
C ALA A 328 5.81 34.21 -8.26
N THR A 329 5.76 34.17 -6.93
CA THR A 329 6.96 33.95 -6.09
C THR A 329 7.55 32.55 -6.26
N ALA A 330 6.76 31.55 -6.67
CA ALA A 330 7.28 30.22 -6.96
C ALA A 330 8.31 30.22 -8.11
N ALA A 331 8.21 31.18 -9.05
CA ALA A 331 9.21 31.35 -10.10
C ALA A 331 10.60 31.72 -9.56
N LEU A 332 10.68 32.32 -8.37
CA LEU A 332 11.94 32.70 -7.74
C LEU A 332 12.66 31.51 -7.09
N ARG A 333 11.96 30.38 -6.87
CA ARG A 333 12.46 29.17 -6.18
C ARG A 333 13.31 29.50 -4.94
N LEU A 334 12.77 30.35 -4.06
CA LEU A 334 13.52 30.96 -2.96
C LEU A 334 14.19 29.93 -2.05
N SER A 335 13.52 28.79 -1.78
CA SER A 335 14.08 27.69 -0.98
C SER A 335 15.36 27.11 -1.61
N GLN A 336 15.35 26.89 -2.92
CA GLN A 336 16.50 26.33 -3.65
C GLN A 336 17.62 27.34 -3.81
N LEU A 337 17.26 28.62 -3.98
CA LEU A 337 18.24 29.70 -4.00
C LEU A 337 18.96 29.83 -2.65
N MET A 338 18.21 29.74 -1.53
CA MET A 338 18.79 29.78 -0.19
C MET A 338 19.71 28.57 0.07
N LYS A 339 19.29 27.36 -0.30
CA LYS A 339 20.16 26.17 -0.22
C LYS A 339 21.42 26.33 -1.06
N TYR A 340 21.28 26.84 -2.29
CA TYR A 340 22.42 27.06 -3.17
C TYR A 340 23.40 28.09 -2.57
N MET A 341 22.91 29.20 -2.04
CA MET A 341 23.75 30.19 -1.36
C MET A 341 24.48 29.58 -0.14
N ALA A 342 23.80 28.74 0.63
CA ALA A 342 24.39 28.05 1.78
C ALA A 342 25.42 26.98 1.37
N PHE A 343 25.18 26.19 0.33
CA PHE A 343 26.18 25.20 -0.13
C PHE A 343 27.35 25.87 -0.85
N ARG A 344 27.14 27.02 -1.49
CA ARG A 344 28.19 27.77 -2.17
C ARG A 344 29.24 28.36 -1.21
N THR A 345 28.96 28.46 0.09
CA THR A 345 29.99 28.88 1.07
C THR A 345 31.01 27.76 1.34
N PHE A 346 30.65 26.50 1.12
CA PHE A 346 31.49 25.33 1.46
C PHE A 346 31.91 24.49 0.24
N HIS A 347 31.16 24.55 -0.85
CA HIS A 347 31.34 23.71 -2.03
C HIS A 347 31.52 24.54 -3.30
N GLY A 348 32.20 23.97 -4.29
CA GLY A 348 32.30 24.55 -5.63
C GLY A 348 30.93 24.74 -6.28
N PRO A 349 30.80 25.65 -7.28
CA PRO A 349 29.51 26.05 -7.83
C PRO A 349 28.70 24.90 -8.46
N ALA A 350 29.38 23.89 -9.02
CA ALA A 350 28.74 22.72 -9.61
C ALA A 350 28.19 21.76 -8.53
N ASP A 351 28.99 21.46 -7.50
CA ASP A 351 28.59 20.58 -6.39
C ASP A 351 27.47 21.22 -5.54
N ALA A 352 27.56 22.53 -5.28
CA ALA A 352 26.53 23.29 -4.59
C ALA A 352 25.18 23.28 -5.33
N LYS A 353 25.19 23.27 -6.68
CA LYS A 353 23.98 23.17 -7.50
C LYS A 353 23.34 21.79 -7.38
N VAL A 354 24.13 20.72 -7.52
CA VAL A 354 23.61 19.35 -7.42
C VAL A 354 23.02 19.08 -6.03
N ARG A 355 23.65 19.62 -4.97
CA ARG A 355 23.17 19.45 -3.59
C ARG A 355 21.96 20.33 -3.24
N SER A 356 21.76 21.44 -3.92
CA SER A 356 20.57 22.28 -3.73
C SER A 356 19.34 21.76 -4.48
N GLU A 357 19.53 20.94 -5.52
CA GLU A 357 18.48 20.49 -6.42
C GLU A 357 17.46 19.46 -5.88
N PRO A 358 17.67 18.72 -4.78
CA PRO A 358 16.57 18.04 -4.10
C PRO A 358 15.60 19.08 -3.52
N GLU A 359 14.57 19.39 -4.30
CA GLU A 359 13.45 20.18 -3.83
C GLU A 359 12.63 19.34 -2.85
N ASP A 360 12.12 19.99 -1.81
CA ASP A 360 11.25 19.30 -0.86
C ASP A 360 9.99 18.82 -1.60
N GLN A 361 9.90 17.50 -1.77
CA GLN A 361 8.79 16.86 -2.48
C GLN A 361 7.49 16.92 -1.67
N THR A 362 7.56 17.17 -0.36
CA THR A 362 6.38 17.27 0.51
C THR A 362 5.57 18.52 0.15
N TYR A 363 6.22 19.69 0.11
CA TYR A 363 5.53 20.95 -0.17
C TYR A 363 5.55 21.39 -1.65
N PHE A 364 6.67 21.15 -2.34
CA PHE A 364 6.85 21.56 -3.73
C PHE A 364 6.74 20.40 -4.73
N GLY A 365 6.46 19.18 -4.27
CA GLY A 365 6.21 18.04 -5.15
C GLY A 365 4.95 18.21 -6.00
N ILE A 366 4.86 17.37 -7.05
CA ILE A 366 3.73 17.37 -7.98
C ILE A 366 2.39 17.08 -7.28
N GLY A 367 2.41 16.26 -6.22
CA GLY A 367 1.22 15.93 -5.43
C GLY A 367 0.65 17.14 -4.70
N SER A 368 1.44 17.80 -3.86
CA SER A 368 0.96 18.97 -3.10
C SER A 368 0.65 20.19 -3.97
N ARG A 369 1.36 20.39 -5.10
CA ARG A 369 1.02 21.44 -6.08
C ARG A 369 -0.32 21.16 -6.77
N SER A 370 -0.56 19.92 -7.21
CA SER A 370 -1.83 19.55 -7.87
C SER A 370 -3.03 19.58 -6.93
N ALA A 371 -2.86 19.17 -5.67
CA ALA A 371 -3.89 19.30 -4.64
C ALA A 371 -4.28 20.77 -4.38
N ARG A 372 -3.31 21.67 -4.26
CA ARG A 372 -3.56 23.12 -4.10
C ARG A 372 -4.25 23.74 -5.32
N ALA A 373 -3.79 23.42 -6.53
CA ALA A 373 -4.42 23.91 -7.76
C ALA A 373 -5.87 23.42 -7.89
N SER A 374 -6.11 22.14 -7.54
CA SER A 374 -7.47 21.58 -7.50
C SER A 374 -8.35 22.29 -6.47
N LEU A 375 -7.84 22.55 -5.27
CA LEU A 375 -8.55 23.33 -4.25
C LEU A 375 -8.92 24.72 -4.76
N HIS A 376 -7.98 25.46 -5.35
CA HIS A 376 -8.26 26.82 -5.84
C HIS A 376 -9.37 26.81 -6.90
N LEU A 377 -9.40 25.81 -7.79
CA LEU A 377 -10.48 25.65 -8.76
C LEU A 377 -11.81 25.36 -8.06
N VAL A 378 -11.82 24.44 -7.08
CA VAL A 378 -13.03 24.12 -6.29
C VAL A 378 -13.53 25.33 -5.52
N THR A 379 -12.64 26.15 -4.95
CA THR A 379 -13.01 27.40 -4.27
C THR A 379 -13.64 28.39 -5.24
N VAL A 380 -13.05 28.61 -6.43
CA VAL A 380 -13.62 29.49 -7.45
C VAL A 380 -14.99 28.99 -7.89
N LEU A 381 -15.15 27.69 -8.13
CA LEU A 381 -16.44 27.07 -8.47
C LEU A 381 -17.46 27.20 -7.33
N THR A 382 -17.02 27.08 -6.08
CA THR A 382 -17.91 27.15 -4.92
C THR A 382 -18.53 28.53 -4.76
N PHE A 383 -17.78 29.60 -5.05
CA PHE A 383 -18.23 30.98 -4.87
C PHE A 383 -18.67 31.68 -6.16
N CYS A 384 -18.61 31.02 -7.33
CA CYS A 384 -18.87 31.66 -8.62
C CYS A 384 -20.30 32.21 -8.77
N THR A 385 -21.29 31.55 -8.15
CA THR A 385 -22.70 31.97 -8.14
C THR A 385 -22.98 33.05 -7.09
N LEU A 386 -22.20 33.10 -6.01
CA LEU A 386 -22.32 34.12 -4.95
C LEU A 386 -21.68 35.44 -5.36
N SER A 387 -20.49 35.38 -5.97
CA SER A 387 -19.76 36.54 -6.45
C SER A 387 -19.09 36.23 -7.78
N PRO A 388 -19.70 36.63 -8.92
CA PRO A 388 -19.16 36.38 -10.25
C PRO A 388 -17.74 36.93 -10.45
N LEU A 389 -17.33 37.93 -9.66
CA LEU A 389 -15.99 38.50 -9.68
C LEU A 389 -14.90 37.46 -9.36
N ILE A 390 -15.20 36.47 -8.51
CA ILE A 390 -14.21 35.43 -8.17
C ILE A 390 -13.83 34.59 -9.39
N SER A 391 -14.71 34.44 -10.37
CA SER A 391 -14.43 33.70 -11.61
C SER A 391 -13.40 34.44 -12.47
N PHE A 392 -13.50 35.77 -12.55
CA PHE A 392 -12.51 36.60 -13.25
C PHE A 392 -11.14 36.55 -12.55
N LEU A 393 -11.12 36.67 -11.23
CA LEU A 393 -9.90 36.51 -10.44
C LEU A 393 -9.31 35.10 -10.60
N GLY A 394 -10.16 34.06 -10.58
CA GLY A 394 -9.74 32.68 -10.79
C GLY A 394 -9.08 32.47 -12.15
N LEU A 395 -9.64 33.03 -13.23
CA LEU A 395 -9.05 32.99 -14.56
C LEU A 395 -7.65 33.64 -14.59
N MET A 396 -7.52 34.84 -13.99
CA MET A 396 -6.23 35.53 -13.90
C MET A 396 -5.20 34.72 -13.10
N MET A 397 -5.61 34.10 -12.00
CA MET A 397 -4.75 33.24 -11.19
C MET A 397 -4.26 32.02 -11.98
N PHE A 398 -5.14 31.34 -12.71
CA PHE A 398 -4.74 30.19 -13.52
C PHE A 398 -3.87 30.59 -14.73
N ALA A 399 -4.05 31.79 -15.30
CA ALA A 399 -3.15 32.32 -16.33
C ALA A 399 -1.73 32.54 -15.78
N ILE A 400 -1.60 33.13 -14.59
CA ILE A 400 -0.31 33.29 -13.90
C ILE A 400 0.29 31.93 -13.54
N CYS A 401 -0.51 31.01 -13.01
CA CYS A 401 -0.07 29.64 -12.71
C CYS A 401 0.46 28.93 -13.97
N LEU A 402 -0.24 29.05 -15.11
CA LEU A 402 0.16 28.45 -16.37
C LEU A 402 1.49 29.04 -16.87
N ALA A 403 1.65 30.36 -16.83
CA ALA A 403 2.88 31.01 -17.25
C ALA A 403 4.07 30.63 -16.36
N THR A 404 3.91 30.71 -15.04
CA THR A 404 4.97 30.45 -14.06
C THR A 404 5.37 28.97 -14.02
N GLN A 405 4.40 28.05 -13.89
CA GLN A 405 4.69 26.62 -13.87
C GLN A 405 5.14 26.11 -15.23
N GLY A 406 4.59 26.65 -16.34
CA GLY A 406 5.05 26.32 -17.69
C GLY A 406 6.52 26.68 -17.91
N PHE A 407 6.96 27.84 -17.41
CA PHE A 407 8.38 28.22 -17.41
C PHE A 407 9.22 27.29 -16.53
N LEU A 408 8.80 27.02 -15.28
CA LEU A 408 9.53 26.16 -14.35
C LEU A 408 9.74 24.74 -14.90
N PHE A 409 8.69 24.13 -15.47
CA PHE A 409 8.78 22.78 -16.04
C PHE A 409 9.65 22.71 -17.29
N ARG A 410 9.72 23.78 -18.09
CA ARG A 410 10.53 23.79 -19.30
C ARG A 410 12.02 24.03 -19.00
N GLU A 411 12.32 25.01 -18.16
CA GLU A 411 13.67 25.57 -18.07
C GLU A 411 14.43 25.21 -16.78
N VAL A 412 13.74 24.85 -15.69
CA VAL A 412 14.35 24.83 -14.35
C VAL A 412 14.18 23.51 -13.59
N GLU A 413 13.06 22.80 -13.78
CA GLU A 413 12.83 21.52 -13.09
C GLU A 413 13.58 20.38 -13.78
N SER A 414 14.16 19.50 -12.95
CA SER A 414 14.73 18.25 -13.43
C SER A 414 13.63 17.28 -13.88
N VAL A 415 14.00 16.37 -14.78
CA VAL A 415 13.09 15.34 -15.28
C VAL A 415 12.66 14.46 -14.09
N LYS A 416 11.39 14.57 -13.72
CA LYS A 416 10.76 13.70 -12.73
C LYS A 416 10.39 12.37 -13.38
N SER A 417 10.27 11.34 -12.56
CA SER A 417 9.83 10.03 -13.02
C SER A 417 8.44 10.08 -13.64
N ASP A 418 8.27 9.41 -14.77
CA ASP A 418 6.98 9.30 -15.42
C ASP A 418 6.02 8.45 -14.55
N SER A 419 4.88 9.05 -14.20
CA SER A 419 3.83 8.42 -13.40
C SER A 419 2.62 7.99 -14.24
N GLY A 420 2.68 8.11 -15.57
CA GLY A 420 1.58 7.71 -16.46
C GLY A 420 0.29 8.52 -16.30
N GLY A 421 0.38 9.74 -15.74
CA GLY A 421 -0.76 10.65 -15.62
C GLY A 421 -1.66 10.44 -14.39
N VAL A 422 -1.22 9.68 -13.38
CA VAL A 422 -1.97 9.41 -12.13
C VAL A 422 -2.45 10.71 -11.45
N PHE A 423 -1.59 11.74 -11.39
CA PHE A 423 -1.93 13.02 -10.75
C PHE A 423 -3.02 13.81 -11.49
N PHE A 424 -3.07 13.69 -12.81
CA PHE A 424 -4.11 14.32 -13.63
C PHE A 424 -5.48 13.71 -13.33
N VAL A 425 -5.56 12.37 -13.33
CA VAL A 425 -6.79 11.66 -13.00
C VAL A 425 -7.23 11.92 -11.56
N THR A 426 -6.28 12.02 -10.63
CA THR A 426 -6.55 12.37 -9.24
C THR A 426 -7.12 13.78 -9.10
N SER A 427 -6.54 14.76 -9.82
CA SER A 427 -7.05 16.14 -9.85
C SER A 427 -8.47 16.22 -10.45
N LEU A 428 -8.77 15.45 -11.50
CA LEU A 428 -10.13 15.37 -12.05
C LEU A 428 -11.14 14.84 -11.03
N ARG A 429 -10.75 13.84 -10.22
CA ARG A 429 -11.59 13.35 -9.12
C ARG A 429 -11.83 14.40 -8.05
N HIS A 430 -10.80 15.18 -7.71
CA HIS A 430 -10.92 16.29 -6.75
C HIS A 430 -11.87 17.38 -7.26
N VAL A 431 -11.84 17.71 -8.56
CA VAL A 431 -12.80 18.65 -9.16
C VAL A 431 -14.22 18.09 -9.13
N LEU A 432 -14.42 16.80 -9.46
CA LEU A 432 -15.73 16.14 -9.36
C LEU A 432 -16.26 16.14 -7.91
N GLN A 433 -15.40 15.87 -6.93
CA GLN A 433 -15.74 15.99 -5.50
C GLN A 433 -16.07 17.43 -5.11
N GLY A 434 -15.32 18.41 -5.64
CA GLY A 434 -15.61 19.82 -5.45
C GLY A 434 -16.95 20.25 -6.02
N LEU A 435 -17.39 19.66 -7.14
CA LEU A 435 -18.74 19.89 -7.68
C LEU A 435 -19.82 19.36 -6.74
N PHE A 436 -19.60 18.22 -6.06
CA PHE A 436 -20.51 17.77 -5.01
C PHE A 436 -20.60 18.78 -3.87
N ILE A 437 -19.45 19.26 -3.40
CA ILE A 437 -19.37 20.28 -2.35
C ILE A 437 -20.14 21.54 -2.80
N PHE A 438 -19.88 22.05 -4.00
CA PHE A 438 -20.59 23.20 -4.57
C PHE A 438 -22.11 23.01 -4.59
N VAL A 439 -22.62 21.89 -5.11
CA VAL A 439 -24.08 21.66 -5.21
C VAL A 439 -24.70 21.54 -3.81
N LEU A 440 -24.06 20.84 -2.88
CA LEU A 440 -24.54 20.72 -1.49
C LEU A 440 -24.59 22.09 -0.79
N LEU A 441 -23.51 22.86 -0.91
CA LEU A 441 -23.39 24.18 -0.32
C LEU A 441 -24.40 25.17 -0.93
N MET A 442 -24.57 25.16 -2.25
CA MET A 442 -25.56 26.01 -2.92
C MET A 442 -27.00 25.63 -2.62
N THR A 443 -27.28 24.33 -2.44
CA THR A 443 -28.58 23.86 -1.97
C THR A 443 -28.94 24.50 -0.63
N GLY A 444 -28.00 24.49 0.33
CA GLY A 444 -28.18 25.12 1.63
C GLY A 444 -28.38 26.63 1.54
N VAL A 445 -27.53 27.33 0.78
CA VAL A 445 -27.62 28.79 0.60
C VAL A 445 -28.94 29.21 -0.03
N LEU A 446 -29.38 28.54 -1.10
CA LEU A 446 -30.61 28.90 -1.81
C LEU A 446 -31.87 28.59 -0.98
N ALA A 447 -31.86 27.51 -0.21
CA ALA A 447 -32.95 27.20 0.72
C ALA A 447 -33.07 28.29 1.80
N GLU A 448 -31.97 28.69 2.42
CA GLU A 448 -31.96 29.70 3.47
C GLU A 448 -32.34 31.10 2.94
N ARG A 449 -31.82 31.47 1.77
CA ARG A 449 -32.02 32.82 1.21
C ARG A 449 -33.40 33.05 0.60
N SER A 450 -34.03 32.01 0.06
CA SER A 450 -35.34 32.15 -0.61
C SER A 450 -36.53 32.04 0.34
N GLY A 451 -36.32 31.57 1.58
CA GLY A 451 -37.39 31.27 2.53
C GLY A 451 -38.32 30.13 2.10
N ASN A 452 -38.05 29.49 0.95
CA ASN A 452 -38.83 28.42 0.36
C ASN A 452 -37.89 27.23 0.06
N TRP A 453 -38.39 26.01 0.22
CA TRP A 453 -37.58 24.81 -0.04
C TRP A 453 -37.36 24.53 -1.54
N ILE A 454 -38.17 25.15 -2.43
CA ILE A 454 -38.19 24.86 -3.87
C ILE A 454 -36.83 25.16 -4.55
N PRO A 455 -36.21 26.34 -4.42
CA PRO A 455 -34.92 26.61 -5.07
C PRO A 455 -33.80 25.68 -4.59
N GLY A 456 -33.82 25.32 -3.30
CA GLY A 456 -32.92 24.31 -2.74
C GLY A 456 -33.14 22.94 -3.38
N ALA A 457 -34.38 22.48 -3.50
CA ALA A 457 -34.71 21.20 -4.12
C ALA A 457 -34.31 21.13 -5.60
N VAL A 458 -34.50 22.22 -6.37
CA VAL A 458 -34.03 22.29 -7.76
C VAL A 458 -32.51 22.17 -7.81
N SER A 459 -31.78 22.88 -6.94
CA SER A 459 -30.32 22.76 -6.86
C SER A 459 -29.88 21.34 -6.50
N ALA A 460 -30.50 20.73 -5.50
CA ALA A 460 -30.22 19.38 -5.04
C ALA A 460 -30.44 18.31 -6.13
N SER A 461 -31.38 18.53 -7.05
CA SER A 461 -31.61 17.61 -8.17
C SER A 461 -30.36 17.43 -9.05
N SER A 462 -29.48 18.44 -9.10
CA SER A 462 -28.19 18.37 -9.81
C SER A 462 -27.24 17.31 -9.23
N LEU A 463 -27.41 16.89 -7.97
CA LEU A 463 -26.61 15.83 -7.36
C LEU A 463 -26.77 14.49 -8.10
N VAL A 464 -27.95 14.22 -8.67
CA VAL A 464 -28.18 13.01 -9.47
C VAL A 464 -27.28 13.01 -10.69
N PHE A 465 -27.15 14.16 -11.37
CA PHE A 465 -26.26 14.31 -12.53
C PHE A 465 -24.79 14.20 -12.13
N VAL A 466 -24.36 14.84 -11.04
CA VAL A 466 -22.96 14.77 -10.57
C VAL A 466 -22.61 13.32 -10.18
N GLN A 467 -23.52 12.60 -9.52
CA GLN A 467 -23.34 11.19 -9.17
C GLN A 467 -23.29 10.28 -10.39
N TRP A 468 -24.17 10.50 -11.37
CA TRP A 468 -24.12 9.79 -12.64
C TRP A 468 -22.80 10.04 -13.39
N SER A 469 -22.33 11.30 -13.41
CA SER A 469 -21.06 11.68 -14.02
C SER A 469 -19.87 11.03 -13.32
N ASN A 470 -19.82 11.05 -11.98
CA ASN A 470 -18.77 10.39 -11.20
C ASN A 470 -18.76 8.86 -11.40
N ASN A 471 -19.93 8.23 -11.45
CA ASN A 471 -20.02 6.79 -11.72
C ASN A 471 -19.56 6.46 -13.15
N THR A 472 -19.93 7.28 -14.12
CA THR A 472 -19.47 7.17 -15.51
C THR A 472 -17.96 7.34 -15.57
N PHE A 473 -17.41 8.34 -14.88
CA PHE A 473 -15.97 8.57 -14.80
C PHE A 473 -15.22 7.34 -14.27
N ARG A 474 -15.74 6.72 -13.20
CA ARG A 474 -15.12 5.55 -12.56
C ARG A 474 -15.25 4.26 -13.37
N ARG A 475 -16.37 4.05 -14.07
CA ARG A 475 -16.67 2.78 -14.77
C ARG A 475 -16.27 2.78 -16.23
N ARG A 476 -16.42 3.91 -16.93
CA ARG A 476 -16.25 4.01 -18.39
C ARG A 476 -14.80 4.29 -18.80
N TYR A 477 -14.09 5.12 -18.05
CA TYR A 477 -12.71 5.46 -18.37
C TYR A 477 -11.73 4.56 -17.62
N ARG A 478 -11.03 3.71 -18.37
CA ARG A 478 -9.96 2.85 -17.86
C ARG A 478 -8.63 3.57 -18.06
N TRP A 479 -7.96 3.90 -16.96
CA TRP A 479 -6.70 4.65 -16.98
C TRP A 479 -5.58 3.97 -16.19
N ARG A 480 -5.89 2.93 -15.41
CA ARG A 480 -4.92 2.20 -14.58
C ARG A 480 -4.17 1.10 -15.33
N HIS A 481 -4.81 0.52 -16.35
CA HIS A 481 -4.27 -0.63 -17.07
C HIS A 481 -4.34 -0.35 -18.56
N VAL A 482 -3.26 -0.65 -19.25
CA VAL A 482 -3.21 -0.69 -20.73
C VAL A 482 -4.01 -1.90 -21.19
N GLN A 483 -4.75 -1.78 -22.30
CA GLN A 483 -5.52 -2.91 -22.81
C GLN A 483 -4.60 -3.93 -23.47
N PHE A 484 -4.85 -5.22 -23.25
CA PHE A 484 -4.08 -6.27 -23.91
C PHE A 484 -4.14 -6.16 -25.45
N GLU A 485 -5.28 -5.78 -26.00
CA GLU A 485 -5.43 -5.55 -27.44
C GLU A 485 -4.56 -4.38 -27.96
N GLU A 486 -4.37 -3.34 -27.15
CA GLU A 486 -3.46 -2.24 -27.50
C GLU A 486 -2.01 -2.72 -27.49
N ILE A 487 -1.63 -3.55 -26.51
CA ILE A 487 -0.31 -4.19 -26.44
C ILE A 487 -0.06 -5.07 -27.68
N LEU A 488 -1.05 -5.86 -28.11
CA LEU A 488 -0.95 -6.69 -29.32
C LEU A 488 -0.83 -5.88 -30.62
N LYS A 489 -1.40 -4.66 -30.65
CA LYS A 489 -1.30 -3.74 -31.79
C LYS A 489 -0.01 -2.91 -31.78
N MET A 490 0.79 -2.96 -30.71
CA MET A 490 2.07 -2.26 -30.69
C MET A 490 3.00 -2.93 -31.69
N PRO A 491 3.56 -2.17 -32.66
CA PRO A 491 4.48 -2.75 -33.64
C PRO A 491 5.70 -3.33 -32.92
N GLU A 492 6.07 -4.58 -33.25
CA GLU A 492 7.26 -5.25 -32.70
C GLU A 492 8.57 -4.48 -32.97
N THR A 493 8.52 -3.53 -33.90
CA THR A 493 9.67 -2.86 -34.53
C THR A 493 10.09 -1.55 -33.89
N ARG A 494 9.50 -1.08 -32.79
CA ARG A 494 10.07 0.06 -32.08
C ARG A 494 11.31 -0.42 -31.35
N ASN A 495 12.46 -0.46 -32.03
CA ASN A 495 13.81 -0.76 -31.54
C ASN A 495 13.73 -1.16 -30.08
N LYS A 496 13.39 -2.42 -29.80
CA LYS A 496 13.56 -2.96 -28.46
C LYS A 496 15.04 -2.69 -28.21
N ARG A 497 15.35 -1.64 -27.44
CA ARG A 497 16.70 -1.48 -26.92
C ARG A 497 17.02 -2.87 -26.38
N PRO A 498 18.11 -3.52 -26.82
CA PRO A 498 18.44 -4.82 -26.27
C PRO A 498 18.32 -4.67 -24.76
N SER A 499 17.58 -5.57 -24.12
CA SER A 499 17.49 -5.58 -22.66
C SER A 499 18.87 -5.98 -22.16
N SER A 500 19.82 -5.06 -22.20
CA SER A 500 21.05 -5.26 -21.45
C SER A 500 20.61 -5.28 -19.99
N GLY A 501 21.14 -6.24 -19.24
CA GLY A 501 21.05 -6.26 -17.78
C GLY A 501 21.72 -5.04 -17.12
N GLU A 502 21.96 -3.96 -17.87
CA GLU A 502 22.53 -2.69 -17.42
C GLU A 502 21.46 -1.62 -17.12
N ASN A 503 20.19 -1.83 -17.48
CA ASN A 503 19.18 -0.77 -17.35
C ASN A 503 18.65 -0.58 -15.92
N TYR A 504 18.77 -1.60 -15.08
CA TYR A 504 18.59 -1.50 -13.63
C TYR A 504 19.51 -2.53 -12.99
N ARG A 505 20.57 -2.03 -12.36
CA ARG A 505 21.48 -2.79 -11.52
C ARG A 505 21.27 -2.28 -10.11
N GLN A 506 21.13 -3.17 -9.14
CA GLN A 506 21.14 -2.75 -7.74
C GLN A 506 22.49 -2.06 -7.49
N PRO A 507 22.50 -0.79 -7.02
CA PRO A 507 23.74 -0.08 -6.73
C PRO A 507 24.67 -0.85 -5.78
N GLU A 508 24.10 -1.71 -4.95
CA GLU A 508 24.78 -2.55 -3.96
C GLU A 508 25.43 -3.81 -4.57
N LEU A 509 25.13 -4.15 -5.83
CA LEU A 509 25.75 -5.27 -6.55
C LEU A 509 27.01 -4.88 -7.33
N ASP A 510 27.52 -3.65 -7.14
CA ASP A 510 28.85 -3.24 -7.61
C ASP A 510 29.91 -3.51 -6.52
N GLU A 511 30.14 -4.78 -6.18
CA GLU A 511 31.36 -5.28 -5.51
C GLU A 511 31.95 -6.50 -6.23
#